data_AF-A0A842RD22-F1
#
_entry.id   AF-A0A842RD22-F1
#
_cell.length_a   1.000
_cell.length_b   1.000
_cell.length_c   1.000
_cell.angle_alpha   90.00
_cell.angle_beta   90.00
_cell.angle_gamma   90.00
#
_symmetry.space_group_name_H-M   'P 1'
#
loop_
_entity.id
_entity.type
_entity.pdbx_description
1 polymer ?
#
loop_
_entity_poly.entity_id
_entity_poly.type
_entity_poly.pdbx_seq_one_letter_code
_entity_poly.pdbx_strand_id
1 'polypeptide(L)'
;MLFDYQRIIIVGDIHSCSTELFELLGKANYSPANDLLVSTGDLFDRGPDPWGIYEFFSRSERRLAVMGNHESKHARGLLSNSQKMTRFQLGKNYPEVVEWMKSLPLWLNLPEALVIHAAIIPNIPLVEQDRQIILGHMSGATKLKQYYPNGEWWKDYSAEKPIVFGHEKQQSIELVTGLVYALEEDCAFSGYLHGLILPSKEIISVKSKQNYAALLNFDFLNETFPYLLETRWSKINKVLQVLDGEPKSQVINWLAEFEPLFKKIASKITREGNQLFTGISEEERLDAWKKVEKNPARQLLMLYFTKRKMTKEMIMARLKTPKKIMEICEALSIPFSKKKLLKTDD
;
A
#
# COMPACT_ATOMS: atom_id res chain seq x y z
N MET A 1 -38.55 -3.08 -7.68
CA MET A 1 -38.17 -4.07 -8.70
C MET A 1 -36.74 -4.56 -8.47
N LEU A 2 -36.38 -4.98 -7.24
CA LEU A 2 -35.02 -5.44 -6.90
C LEU A 2 -34.79 -6.93 -7.22
N PHE A 3 -35.84 -7.68 -7.57
CA PHE A 3 -35.79 -9.13 -7.78
C PHE A 3 -36.19 -9.56 -9.21
N ASP A 4 -36.24 -8.62 -10.16
CA ASP A 4 -36.49 -8.94 -11.57
C ASP A 4 -35.15 -9.18 -12.29
N TYR A 5 -34.41 -10.20 -11.86
CA TYR A 5 -33.19 -10.69 -12.49
C TYR A 5 -33.29 -12.20 -12.68
N GLN A 6 -32.61 -12.73 -13.69
CA GLN A 6 -32.66 -14.15 -14.05
C GLN A 6 -31.55 -14.96 -13.38
N ARG A 7 -30.40 -14.32 -13.11
CA ARG A 7 -29.24 -14.92 -12.46
C ARG A 7 -28.45 -13.89 -11.68
N ILE A 8 -27.64 -14.37 -10.76
CA ILE A 8 -26.67 -13.53 -10.05
C ILE A 8 -25.25 -13.95 -10.44
N ILE A 9 -24.36 -12.96 -10.53
CA ILE A 9 -22.94 -13.14 -10.75
C ILE A 9 -22.23 -12.56 -9.53
N ILE A 10 -21.56 -13.41 -8.76
CA ILE A 10 -20.82 -12.98 -7.56
C ILE A 10 -19.33 -13.00 -7.89
N VAL A 11 -18.62 -11.89 -7.69
CA VAL A 11 -17.18 -11.74 -7.98
C VAL A 11 -16.37 -11.58 -6.69
N GLY A 12 -15.16 -12.17 -6.68
CA GLY A 12 -14.20 -12.08 -5.59
C GLY A 12 -13.56 -10.70 -5.41
N ASP A 13 -12.42 -10.65 -4.72
CA ASP A 13 -11.73 -9.40 -4.40
C ASP A 13 -11.10 -8.80 -5.67
N ILE A 14 -11.54 -7.59 -6.03
CA ILE A 14 -11.21 -6.97 -7.31
C ILE A 14 -9.94 -6.12 -7.20
N HIS A 15 -9.73 -5.46 -6.06
CA HIS A 15 -8.55 -4.64 -5.82
C HIS A 15 -8.21 -3.68 -6.97
N SER A 16 -9.16 -2.88 -7.43
CA SER A 16 -8.98 -1.90 -8.52
C SER A 16 -8.56 -2.48 -9.89
N CYS A 17 -8.63 -3.81 -10.07
CA CYS A 17 -8.35 -4.50 -11.34
C CYS A 17 -9.57 -4.45 -12.30
N SER A 18 -9.90 -3.26 -12.80
CA SER A 18 -11.06 -3.05 -13.68
C SER A 18 -10.98 -3.83 -15.00
N THR A 19 -9.78 -4.05 -15.52
CA THR A 19 -9.58 -4.82 -16.77
C THR A 19 -10.00 -6.28 -16.59
N GLU A 20 -9.57 -6.93 -15.52
CA GLU A 20 -9.97 -8.29 -15.17
C GLU A 20 -11.47 -8.39 -14.88
N LEU A 21 -12.04 -7.40 -14.18
CA LEU A 21 -13.49 -7.34 -13.96
C LEU A 21 -14.25 -7.31 -15.28
N PHE A 22 -13.93 -6.41 -16.19
CA PHE A 22 -14.65 -6.29 -17.46
C PHE A 22 -14.43 -7.50 -18.37
N GLU A 23 -13.25 -8.11 -18.37
CA GLU A 23 -13.02 -9.38 -19.07
C GLU A 23 -13.87 -10.51 -18.48
N LEU A 24 -13.99 -10.60 -17.15
CA LEU A 24 -14.80 -11.62 -16.48
C LEU A 24 -16.28 -11.44 -16.82
N LEU A 25 -16.78 -10.20 -16.77
CA LEU A 25 -18.14 -9.87 -17.17
C LEU A 25 -18.40 -10.16 -18.65
N GLY A 26 -17.41 -9.93 -19.51
CA GLY A 26 -17.45 -10.33 -20.92
C GLY A 26 -17.58 -11.84 -21.08
N LYS A 27 -16.76 -12.64 -20.38
CA LYS A 27 -16.85 -14.11 -20.40
C LYS A 27 -18.20 -14.62 -19.88
N ALA A 28 -18.75 -13.95 -18.87
CA ALA A 28 -20.06 -14.27 -18.32
C ALA A 28 -21.23 -13.87 -19.23
N ASN A 29 -20.97 -13.14 -20.32
CA ASN A 29 -21.99 -12.46 -21.12
C ASN A 29 -22.94 -11.61 -20.24
N TYR A 30 -22.35 -10.82 -19.33
CA TYR A 30 -23.11 -10.03 -18.36
C TYR A 30 -24.07 -9.05 -19.05
N SER A 31 -25.33 -9.07 -18.62
CA SER A 31 -26.38 -8.17 -19.05
C SER A 31 -26.93 -7.39 -17.86
N PRO A 32 -26.74 -6.06 -17.76
CA PRO A 32 -27.27 -5.28 -16.65
C PRO A 32 -28.81 -5.24 -16.60
N ALA A 33 -29.49 -5.66 -17.67
CA ALA A 33 -30.94 -5.77 -17.72
C ALA A 33 -31.45 -7.05 -17.05
N ASN A 34 -30.67 -8.15 -17.12
CA ASN A 34 -31.11 -9.48 -16.70
C ASN A 34 -30.34 -10.02 -15.49
N ASP A 35 -29.16 -9.46 -15.20
CA ASP A 35 -28.24 -10.00 -14.18
C ASP A 35 -28.15 -9.06 -12.98
N LEU A 36 -27.98 -9.65 -11.80
CA LEU A 36 -27.50 -8.95 -10.61
C LEU A 36 -26.01 -9.24 -10.45
N LEU A 37 -25.18 -8.20 -10.38
CA LEU A 37 -23.76 -8.33 -10.07
C LEU A 37 -23.52 -8.04 -8.59
N VAL A 38 -22.74 -8.89 -7.92
CA VAL A 38 -22.43 -8.76 -6.50
C VAL A 38 -20.92 -8.95 -6.30
N SER A 39 -20.27 -8.08 -5.52
CA SER A 39 -18.88 -8.28 -5.10
C SER A 39 -18.79 -8.70 -3.63
N THR A 40 -17.81 -9.56 -3.32
CA THR A 40 -17.43 -9.95 -1.94
C THR A 40 -16.65 -8.87 -1.18
N GLY A 41 -16.47 -7.67 -1.75
CA GLY A 41 -15.73 -6.57 -1.12
C GLY A 41 -14.27 -6.52 -1.58
N ASP A 42 -13.44 -5.75 -0.87
CA ASP A 42 -12.05 -5.47 -1.26
C ASP A 42 -11.96 -5.03 -2.75
N LEU A 43 -12.83 -4.08 -3.10
CA LEU A 43 -12.97 -3.49 -4.43
C LEU A 43 -11.80 -2.58 -4.77
N PHE A 44 -11.18 -1.96 -3.77
CA PHE A 44 -10.15 -0.94 -3.94
C PHE A 44 -8.77 -1.42 -3.49
N ASP A 45 -7.78 -0.53 -3.66
CA ASP A 45 -6.37 -0.73 -3.37
C ASP A 45 -5.63 -1.71 -4.28
N ARG A 46 -4.29 -1.57 -4.31
CA ARG A 46 -3.32 -2.44 -5.01
C ARG A 46 -3.38 -2.40 -6.54
N GLY A 47 -4.55 -2.31 -7.16
CA GLY A 47 -4.71 -2.21 -8.61
C GLY A 47 -4.84 -0.77 -9.14
N PRO A 48 -4.83 -0.61 -10.47
CA PRO A 48 -4.55 0.67 -11.11
C PRO A 48 -5.76 1.61 -11.22
N ASP A 49 -6.98 1.11 -11.12
CA ASP A 49 -8.18 1.87 -11.51
C ASP A 49 -9.29 1.90 -10.43
N PRO A 50 -9.03 2.56 -9.28
CA PRO A 50 -10.05 2.70 -8.25
C PRO A 50 -11.24 3.56 -8.70
N TRP A 51 -11.04 4.52 -9.61
CA TRP A 51 -12.12 5.37 -10.12
C TRP A 51 -13.09 4.58 -11.00
N GLY A 52 -12.59 3.79 -11.95
CA GLY A 52 -13.42 2.96 -12.81
C GLY A 52 -14.24 1.93 -12.02
N ILE A 53 -13.67 1.33 -10.97
CA ILE A 53 -14.42 0.46 -10.05
C ILE A 53 -15.53 1.21 -9.33
N TYR A 54 -15.23 2.39 -8.74
CA TYR A 54 -16.24 3.22 -8.08
C TYR A 54 -17.36 3.63 -9.04
N GLU A 55 -17.01 4.20 -10.19
CA GLU A 55 -17.97 4.66 -11.19
C GLU A 55 -18.86 3.53 -11.69
N PHE A 56 -18.28 2.34 -11.87
CA PHE A 56 -19.03 1.17 -12.28
C PHE A 56 -20.03 0.76 -11.20
N PHE A 57 -19.59 0.40 -9.99
CA PHE A 57 -20.49 -0.12 -8.95
C PHE A 57 -21.51 0.91 -8.44
N SER A 58 -21.12 2.17 -8.26
CA SER A 58 -22.00 3.20 -7.67
C SER A 58 -23.19 3.63 -8.55
N ARG A 59 -23.12 3.39 -9.87
CA ARG A 59 -24.11 3.89 -10.84
C ARG A 59 -25.34 3.00 -11.08
N SER A 60 -25.50 1.89 -10.35
CA SER A 60 -26.68 1.03 -10.52
C SER A 60 -27.02 0.27 -9.26
N GLU A 61 -28.31 0.20 -8.97
CA GLU A 61 -28.86 -0.64 -7.90
C GLU A 61 -28.74 -2.15 -8.20
N ARG A 62 -28.42 -2.53 -9.46
CA ARG A 62 -28.16 -3.93 -9.86
C ARG A 62 -26.68 -4.33 -9.74
N ARG A 63 -25.86 -3.48 -9.13
CA ARG A 63 -24.45 -3.76 -8.84
C ARG A 63 -24.21 -3.53 -7.35
N LEU A 64 -24.13 -4.61 -6.62
CA LEU A 64 -24.01 -4.61 -5.16
C LEU A 64 -22.59 -5.00 -4.76
N ALA A 65 -22.19 -4.59 -3.56
CA ALA A 65 -20.96 -5.03 -2.95
C ALA A 65 -21.14 -5.08 -1.43
N VAL A 66 -20.43 -5.98 -0.77
CA VAL A 66 -20.28 -5.95 0.69
C VAL A 66 -19.01 -5.18 1.06
N MET A 67 -18.96 -4.63 2.26
CA MET A 67 -17.78 -3.94 2.77
C MET A 67 -16.68 -4.95 3.07
N GLY A 68 -15.50 -4.77 2.47
CA GLY A 68 -14.29 -5.49 2.81
C GLY A 68 -13.42 -4.79 3.87
N ASN A 69 -12.31 -5.42 4.24
CA ASN A 69 -11.37 -4.83 5.19
C ASN A 69 -10.73 -3.55 4.62
N HIS A 70 -10.52 -3.50 3.30
CA HIS A 70 -9.88 -2.37 2.61
C HIS A 70 -10.80 -1.14 2.61
N GLU A 71 -12.07 -1.30 2.25
CA GLU A 71 -13.07 -0.22 2.35
C GLU A 71 -13.22 0.25 3.80
N SER A 72 -13.24 -0.68 4.76
CA SER A 72 -13.31 -0.36 6.18
C SER A 72 -12.10 0.44 6.69
N LYS A 73 -10.90 0.22 6.15
CA LYS A 73 -9.70 1.02 6.48
C LYS A 73 -9.85 2.45 5.96
N HIS A 74 -10.30 2.63 4.73
CA HIS A 74 -10.60 3.95 4.16
C HIS A 74 -11.66 4.69 4.97
N ALA A 75 -12.79 4.05 5.28
CA ALA A 75 -13.89 4.60 6.05
C ALA A 75 -13.45 5.09 7.46
N ARG A 76 -12.47 4.42 8.08
CA ARG A 76 -11.89 4.78 9.39
C ARG A 76 -10.69 5.73 9.30
N GLY A 77 -10.25 6.11 8.10
CA GLY A 77 -9.05 6.93 7.89
C GLY A 77 -7.73 6.22 8.25
N LEU A 78 -7.71 4.88 8.30
CA LEU A 78 -6.52 4.07 8.63
C LEU A 78 -5.75 3.75 7.35
N LEU A 79 -4.95 4.72 6.87
CA LEU A 79 -4.31 4.61 5.56
C LEU A 79 -2.91 3.95 5.64
N SER A 80 -2.83 2.69 5.21
CA SER A 80 -1.54 2.05 4.88
C SER A 80 -1.09 2.45 3.47
N ASN A 81 0.02 1.88 2.96
CA ASN A 81 0.56 2.24 1.66
C ASN A 81 -0.47 2.06 0.52
N SER A 82 -1.22 0.95 0.54
CA SER A 82 -2.22 0.68 -0.49
C SER A 82 -3.35 1.72 -0.47
N GLN A 83 -3.87 2.06 0.71
CA GLN A 83 -4.91 3.09 0.85
C GLN A 83 -4.42 4.50 0.48
N LYS A 84 -3.15 4.81 0.75
CA LYS A 84 -2.54 6.07 0.32
C LYS A 84 -2.46 6.15 -1.20
N MET A 85 -2.13 5.04 -1.87
CA MET A 85 -2.11 4.96 -3.33
C MET A 85 -3.51 5.18 -3.92
N THR A 86 -4.52 4.46 -3.44
CA THR A 86 -5.92 4.67 -3.85
C THR A 86 -6.35 6.12 -3.64
N ARG A 87 -6.01 6.71 -2.49
CA ARG A 87 -6.29 8.12 -2.22
C ARG A 87 -5.63 9.06 -3.23
N PHE A 88 -4.39 8.78 -3.62
CA PHE A 88 -3.68 9.53 -4.63
C PHE A 88 -4.35 9.39 -6.01
N GLN A 89 -4.61 8.16 -6.45
CA GLN A 89 -5.28 7.85 -7.73
C GLN A 89 -6.66 8.52 -7.84
N LEU A 90 -7.42 8.59 -6.75
CA LEU A 90 -8.74 9.21 -6.71
C LEU A 90 -8.69 10.75 -6.60
N GLY A 91 -7.59 11.32 -6.11
CA GLY A 91 -7.39 12.76 -5.98
C GLY A 91 -8.56 13.48 -5.29
N LYS A 92 -9.14 14.47 -5.97
CA LYS A 92 -10.26 15.28 -5.46
C LYS A 92 -11.55 14.47 -5.24
N ASN A 93 -11.70 13.32 -5.89
CA ASN A 93 -12.89 12.48 -5.79
C ASN A 93 -12.84 11.54 -4.58
N TYR A 94 -11.68 11.41 -3.92
CA TYR A 94 -11.49 10.50 -2.79
C TYR A 94 -12.56 10.63 -1.68
N PRO A 95 -12.98 11.84 -1.24
CA PRO A 95 -14.00 11.96 -0.20
C PRO A 95 -15.34 11.33 -0.60
N GLU A 96 -15.78 11.51 -1.84
CA GLU A 96 -17.03 10.94 -2.37
C GLU A 96 -16.97 9.41 -2.36
N VAL A 97 -15.87 8.84 -2.83
CA VAL A 97 -15.66 7.39 -2.84
C VAL A 97 -15.66 6.82 -1.42
N VAL A 98 -15.05 7.52 -0.46
CA VAL A 98 -15.06 7.10 0.95
C VAL A 98 -16.46 7.13 1.56
N GLU A 99 -17.29 8.12 1.22
CA GLU A 99 -18.69 8.14 1.65
C GLU A 99 -19.49 6.97 1.06
N TRP A 100 -19.24 6.62 -0.20
CA TRP A 100 -19.82 5.42 -0.79
C TRP A 100 -19.35 4.14 -0.10
N MET A 101 -18.05 4.00 0.18
CA MET A 101 -17.51 2.86 0.94
C MET A 101 -18.21 2.69 2.30
N LYS A 102 -18.51 3.79 3.00
CA LYS A 102 -19.23 3.76 4.30
C LYS A 102 -20.66 3.23 4.19
N SER A 103 -21.28 3.35 3.02
CA SER A 103 -22.65 2.86 2.77
C SER A 103 -22.74 1.35 2.53
N LEU A 104 -21.62 0.68 2.26
CA LEU A 104 -21.60 -0.74 1.94
C LEU A 104 -22.06 -1.61 3.13
N PRO A 105 -22.98 -2.57 2.93
CA PRO A 105 -23.42 -3.48 3.97
C PRO A 105 -22.33 -4.49 4.33
N LEU A 106 -22.39 -5.07 5.52
CA LEU A 106 -21.47 -6.14 5.94
C LEU A 106 -21.73 -7.49 5.26
N TRP A 107 -22.98 -7.73 4.86
CA TRP A 107 -23.40 -8.94 4.17
C TRP A 107 -24.58 -8.63 3.25
N LEU A 108 -24.81 -9.49 2.27
CA LEU A 108 -26.02 -9.50 1.46
C LEU A 108 -26.66 -10.88 1.60
N ASN A 109 -27.88 -10.93 2.16
CA ASN A 109 -28.66 -12.15 2.29
C ASN A 109 -29.68 -12.20 1.14
N LEU A 110 -29.24 -12.66 -0.03
CA LEU A 110 -30.04 -12.76 -1.23
C LEU A 110 -30.82 -14.10 -1.25
N PRO A 111 -31.87 -14.26 -2.07
CA PRO A 111 -32.55 -15.55 -2.22
C PRO A 111 -31.60 -16.70 -2.58
N GLU A 112 -30.64 -16.44 -3.48
CA GLU A 112 -29.75 -17.46 -4.06
C GLU A 112 -28.52 -17.75 -3.20
N ALA A 113 -28.02 -16.76 -2.44
CA ALA A 113 -26.78 -16.89 -1.68
C ALA A 113 -26.69 -15.88 -0.52
N LEU A 114 -25.92 -16.25 0.50
CA LEU A 114 -25.37 -15.33 1.48
C LEU A 114 -23.98 -14.88 1.00
N VAL A 115 -23.80 -13.58 0.79
CA VAL A 115 -22.51 -12.99 0.42
C VAL A 115 -21.92 -12.25 1.61
N ILE A 116 -20.69 -12.59 1.98
CA ILE A 116 -19.91 -11.93 3.02
C ILE A 116 -18.52 -11.62 2.49
N HIS A 117 -17.73 -10.82 3.22
CA HIS A 117 -16.35 -10.57 2.81
C HIS A 117 -15.39 -11.68 3.26
N ALA A 118 -15.29 -11.95 4.56
CA ALA A 118 -14.28 -12.86 5.10
C ALA A 118 -14.86 -14.13 5.72
N ALA A 119 -15.46 -14.03 6.91
CA ALA A 119 -15.87 -15.19 7.68
C ALA A 119 -17.09 -14.92 8.56
N ILE A 120 -17.73 -15.99 9.02
CA ILE A 120 -18.73 -15.99 10.09
C ILE A 120 -18.44 -17.12 11.07
N ILE A 121 -19.07 -17.07 12.23
CA ILE A 121 -19.19 -18.24 13.12
C ILE A 121 -20.52 -18.93 12.82
N PRO A 122 -20.54 -20.14 12.23
CA PRO A 122 -21.78 -20.88 11.98
C PRO A 122 -22.67 -20.98 13.21
N ASN A 123 -23.99 -21.05 12.98
CA ASN A 123 -25.04 -21.10 14.01
C ASN A 123 -25.22 -19.84 14.88
N ILE A 124 -24.41 -18.79 14.69
CA ILE A 124 -24.67 -17.46 15.28
C ILE A 124 -25.47 -16.61 14.26
N PRO A 125 -26.60 -15.98 14.65
CA PRO A 125 -27.35 -15.10 13.76
C PRO A 125 -26.48 -13.98 13.16
N LEU A 126 -26.70 -13.61 11.90
CA LEU A 126 -25.87 -12.61 11.19
C LEU A 126 -25.75 -11.27 11.94
N VAL A 127 -26.81 -10.85 12.61
CA VAL A 127 -26.86 -9.60 13.39
C VAL A 127 -26.05 -9.66 14.70
N GLU A 128 -25.74 -10.86 15.18
CA GLU A 128 -24.94 -11.12 16.39
C GLU A 128 -23.47 -11.43 16.08
N GLN A 129 -23.12 -11.58 14.79
CA GLN A 129 -21.75 -11.83 14.37
C GLN A 129 -20.82 -10.67 14.75
N ASP A 130 -19.58 -11.00 15.10
CA ASP A 130 -18.57 -9.97 15.32
C ASP A 130 -18.20 -9.32 13.99
N ARG A 131 -18.45 -8.00 13.88
CA ARG A 131 -18.11 -7.19 12.70
C ARG A 131 -16.66 -7.35 12.26
N GLN A 132 -15.72 -7.54 13.18
CA GLN A 132 -14.31 -7.68 12.83
C GLN A 132 -14.02 -9.00 12.12
N ILE A 133 -14.77 -10.08 12.43
CA ILE A 133 -14.67 -11.38 11.75
C ILE A 133 -15.23 -11.26 10.33
N ILE A 134 -16.43 -10.70 10.17
CA ILE A 134 -17.04 -10.52 8.83
C ILE A 134 -16.15 -9.67 7.93
N LEU A 135 -15.57 -8.60 8.49
CA LEU A 135 -14.69 -7.72 7.76
C LEU A 135 -13.29 -8.29 7.53
N GLY A 136 -12.87 -9.39 8.14
CA GLY A 136 -11.49 -9.89 7.97
C GLY A 136 -10.41 -8.98 8.59
N HIS A 137 -10.72 -8.22 9.66
CA HIS A 137 -9.68 -7.50 10.39
C HIS A 137 -8.82 -8.48 11.19
N MET A 138 -7.56 -8.12 11.46
CA MET A 138 -6.62 -8.96 12.23
C MET A 138 -7.17 -9.35 13.62
N SER A 139 -7.91 -8.45 14.27
CA SER A 139 -8.61 -8.73 15.53
C SER A 139 -9.73 -9.77 15.36
N GLY A 140 -10.45 -9.71 14.24
CA GLY A 140 -11.43 -10.72 13.82
C GLY A 140 -10.79 -12.07 13.56
N ALA A 141 -9.73 -12.14 12.75
CA ALA A 141 -8.98 -13.37 12.51
C ALA A 141 -8.46 -14.00 13.81
N THR A 142 -8.00 -13.17 14.76
CA THR A 142 -7.58 -13.62 16.10
C THR A 142 -8.73 -14.25 16.88
N LYS A 143 -9.91 -13.64 16.84
CA LYS A 143 -11.12 -14.19 17.48
C LYS A 143 -11.58 -15.47 16.78
N LEU A 144 -11.62 -15.49 15.45
CA LEU A 144 -12.03 -16.64 14.66
C LEU A 144 -11.17 -17.87 15.00
N LYS A 145 -9.85 -17.69 15.16
CA LYS A 145 -8.92 -18.75 15.57
C LYS A 145 -9.20 -19.36 16.95
N GLN A 146 -9.94 -18.67 17.82
CA GLN A 146 -10.36 -19.24 19.11
C GLN A 146 -11.45 -20.29 18.94
N TYR A 147 -12.29 -20.17 17.91
CA TYR A 147 -13.31 -21.15 17.53
C TYR A 147 -12.76 -22.18 16.54
N TYR A 148 -11.97 -21.71 15.57
CA TYR A 148 -11.46 -22.47 14.44
C TYR A 148 -9.95 -22.28 14.31
N PRO A 149 -9.12 -23.05 15.06
CA PRO A 149 -7.66 -22.87 15.06
C PRO A 149 -7.01 -22.94 13.67
N ASN A 150 -7.57 -23.75 12.77
CA ASN A 150 -7.11 -23.91 11.39
C ASN A 150 -7.80 -22.95 10.39
N GLY A 151 -8.71 -22.08 10.86
CA GLY A 151 -9.46 -21.16 10.01
C GLY A 151 -10.62 -21.78 9.22
N GLU A 152 -10.82 -23.10 9.31
CA GLU A 152 -11.79 -23.86 8.51
C GLU A 152 -13.24 -23.77 9.01
N TRP A 153 -13.70 -22.55 9.34
CA TRP A 153 -15.04 -22.28 9.87
C TRP A 153 -16.17 -22.81 8.98
N TRP A 154 -15.93 -22.84 7.66
CA TRP A 154 -16.90 -23.31 6.68
C TRP A 154 -17.24 -24.79 6.81
N LYS A 155 -16.41 -25.60 7.49
CA LYS A 155 -16.70 -27.03 7.73
C LYS A 155 -17.96 -27.23 8.58
N ASP A 156 -18.29 -26.25 9.41
CA ASP A 156 -19.48 -26.27 10.27
C ASP A 156 -20.67 -25.53 9.63
N TYR A 157 -20.50 -24.99 8.42
CA TYR A 157 -21.59 -24.33 7.70
C TYR A 157 -22.57 -25.37 7.14
N SER A 158 -23.80 -25.36 7.65
CA SER A 158 -24.81 -26.39 7.39
C SER A 158 -26.15 -25.85 6.91
N ALA A 159 -26.23 -24.55 6.57
CA ALA A 159 -27.43 -23.98 5.98
C ALA A 159 -27.69 -24.55 4.56
N GLU A 160 -28.92 -24.47 4.07
CA GLU A 160 -29.24 -24.88 2.70
C GLU A 160 -28.74 -23.87 1.65
N LYS A 161 -28.66 -22.60 2.05
CA LYS A 161 -28.28 -21.49 1.17
C LYS A 161 -26.77 -21.44 1.00
N PRO A 162 -26.24 -21.37 -0.25
CA PRO A 162 -24.83 -21.17 -0.50
C PRO A 162 -24.28 -19.92 0.21
N ILE A 163 -23.05 -20.02 0.71
CA ILE A 163 -22.27 -18.88 1.22
C ILE A 163 -21.07 -18.63 0.31
N VAL A 164 -20.86 -17.36 -0.04
CA VAL A 164 -19.82 -16.91 -0.95
C VAL A 164 -19.03 -15.80 -0.30
N PHE A 165 -17.70 -15.92 -0.31
CA PHE A 165 -16.80 -14.97 0.35
C PHE A 165 -15.48 -14.81 -0.42
N GLY A 166 -14.71 -13.79 -0.06
CA GLY A 166 -13.38 -13.49 -0.61
C GLY A 166 -12.33 -13.46 0.50
N HIS A 167 -11.51 -12.41 0.55
CA HIS A 167 -10.53 -12.10 1.61
C HIS A 167 -9.36 -13.08 1.80
N GLU A 168 -9.66 -14.34 2.11
CA GLU A 168 -8.66 -15.38 2.37
C GLU A 168 -8.62 -16.36 1.20
N LYS A 169 -7.45 -16.43 0.57
CA LYS A 169 -7.16 -17.47 -0.42
C LYS A 169 -7.27 -18.86 0.20
N GLN A 170 -7.99 -19.74 -0.48
CA GLN A 170 -8.17 -21.13 -0.09
C GLN A 170 -7.52 -22.10 -1.09
N GLN A 171 -7.50 -23.39 -0.74
CA GLN A 171 -6.95 -24.44 -1.62
C GLN A 171 -7.82 -24.70 -2.86
N SER A 172 -9.10 -24.37 -2.80
CA SER A 172 -10.09 -24.52 -3.86
C SER A 172 -11.08 -23.36 -3.81
N ILE A 173 -11.68 -23.02 -4.95
CA ILE A 173 -12.74 -22.02 -5.03
C ILE A 173 -14.05 -22.57 -4.46
N GLU A 174 -14.33 -23.86 -4.67
CA GLU A 174 -15.45 -24.56 -4.04
C GLU A 174 -14.91 -25.41 -2.89
N LEU A 175 -15.26 -25.06 -1.65
CA LEU A 175 -14.77 -25.72 -0.43
C LEU A 175 -15.71 -26.84 0.03
N VAL A 176 -17.01 -26.63 -0.18
CA VAL A 176 -18.06 -27.61 0.07
C VAL A 176 -18.97 -27.59 -1.14
N THR A 177 -19.07 -28.74 -1.82
CA THR A 177 -19.76 -28.87 -3.09
C THR A 177 -21.17 -28.28 -3.03
N GLY A 178 -21.41 -27.30 -3.89
CA GLY A 178 -22.70 -26.65 -4.02
C GLY A 178 -23.06 -25.64 -2.95
N LEU A 179 -22.22 -25.44 -1.92
CA LEU A 179 -22.61 -24.76 -0.68
C LEU A 179 -21.63 -23.67 -0.21
N VAL A 180 -20.32 -23.87 -0.32
CA VAL A 180 -19.34 -22.90 0.20
C VAL A 180 -18.34 -22.55 -0.88
N TYR A 181 -18.25 -21.26 -1.22
CA TYR A 181 -17.36 -20.73 -2.24
C TYR A 181 -16.45 -19.63 -1.69
N ALA A 182 -15.14 -19.75 -1.91
CA ALA A 182 -14.12 -18.75 -1.61
C ALA A 182 -13.51 -18.24 -2.92
N LEU A 183 -13.76 -16.99 -3.28
CA LEU A 183 -13.45 -16.43 -4.60
C LEU A 183 -12.12 -15.65 -4.65
N GLU A 184 -11.31 -15.71 -3.60
CA GLU A 184 -10.05 -14.96 -3.52
C GLU A 184 -8.86 -15.76 -4.05
N GLU A 185 -8.15 -15.19 -5.03
CA GLU A 185 -6.91 -15.74 -5.56
C GLU A 185 -5.92 -14.65 -6.01
N ASP A 186 -5.75 -13.58 -5.23
CA ASP A 186 -4.72 -12.54 -5.37
C ASP A 186 -4.70 -11.85 -6.75
N CYS A 187 -5.86 -11.43 -7.28
CA CYS A 187 -5.96 -10.83 -8.61
C CYS A 187 -4.93 -9.69 -8.85
N ALA A 188 -4.74 -8.80 -7.88
CA ALA A 188 -3.79 -7.69 -8.00
C ALA A 188 -2.30 -8.10 -8.00
N PHE A 189 -1.98 -9.36 -7.66
CA PHE A 189 -0.61 -9.91 -7.58
C PHE A 189 -0.37 -11.03 -8.61
N SER A 190 -0.85 -10.86 -9.84
CA SER A 190 -0.76 -11.87 -10.91
C SER A 190 -1.53 -13.16 -10.66
N GLY A 191 -2.53 -13.13 -9.78
CA GLY A 191 -3.40 -14.26 -9.48
C GLY A 191 -4.54 -14.43 -10.49
N TYR A 192 -5.74 -14.67 -10.00
CA TYR A 192 -6.96 -14.74 -10.79
C TYR A 192 -8.08 -13.92 -10.14
N LEU A 193 -8.97 -13.38 -10.97
CA LEU A 193 -10.29 -12.92 -10.53
C LEU A 193 -11.30 -14.03 -10.81
N HIS A 194 -12.03 -14.46 -9.78
CA HIS A 194 -13.07 -15.48 -9.90
C HIS A 194 -14.46 -14.87 -9.79
N GLY A 195 -15.40 -15.50 -10.48
CA GLY A 195 -16.82 -15.24 -10.37
C GLY A 195 -17.61 -16.54 -10.30
N LEU A 196 -18.70 -16.52 -9.55
CA LEU A 196 -19.68 -17.61 -9.45
C LEU A 196 -21.00 -17.14 -10.06
N ILE A 197 -21.53 -17.91 -11.01
CA ILE A 197 -22.87 -17.69 -11.57
C ILE A 197 -23.86 -18.63 -10.87
N LEU A 198 -24.95 -18.06 -10.36
CA LEU A 198 -26.07 -18.83 -9.80
C LEU A 198 -27.34 -18.56 -10.61
N PRO A 199 -28.16 -19.60 -10.89
CA PRO A 199 -28.16 -20.92 -10.23
C PRO A 199 -27.27 -22.00 -10.88
N SER A 200 -26.57 -21.72 -11.99
CA SER A 200 -25.79 -22.75 -12.71
C SER A 200 -24.60 -23.32 -11.93
N LYS A 201 -24.13 -22.60 -10.90
CA LYS A 201 -22.92 -22.90 -10.11
C LYS A 201 -21.65 -22.93 -10.96
N GLU A 202 -21.67 -22.22 -12.09
CA GLU A 202 -20.51 -22.10 -12.97
C GLU A 202 -19.48 -21.14 -12.35
N ILE A 203 -18.22 -21.57 -12.29
CA ILE A 203 -17.10 -20.73 -11.89
C ILE A 203 -16.42 -20.19 -13.15
N ILE A 204 -16.30 -18.87 -13.25
CA ILE A 204 -15.60 -18.17 -14.32
C ILE A 204 -14.35 -17.51 -13.73
N SER A 205 -13.24 -17.65 -14.45
CA SER A 205 -11.95 -17.11 -14.00
C SER A 205 -11.27 -16.28 -15.09
N VAL A 206 -10.64 -15.19 -14.68
CA VAL A 206 -9.76 -14.37 -15.51
C VAL A 206 -8.39 -14.30 -14.87
N LYS A 207 -7.35 -14.65 -15.64
CA LYS A 207 -5.97 -14.47 -15.21
C LYS A 207 -5.64 -12.99 -15.20
N SER A 208 -5.08 -12.53 -14.08
CA SER A 208 -4.54 -11.18 -13.99
C SER A 208 -3.45 -10.96 -15.03
N LYS A 209 -3.51 -9.84 -15.76
CA LYS A 209 -2.56 -9.55 -16.85
C LYS A 209 -1.14 -9.31 -16.35
N GLN A 210 -1.01 -8.82 -15.12
CA GLN A 210 0.27 -8.42 -14.55
C GLN A 210 0.20 -8.24 -13.02
N ASN A 211 1.35 -8.06 -12.38
CA ASN A 211 1.42 -7.71 -10.98
C ASN A 211 1.21 -6.21 -10.79
N TYR A 212 -0.06 -5.78 -10.71
CA TYR A 212 -0.41 -4.37 -10.55
C TYR A 212 0.13 -3.78 -9.25
N ALA A 213 0.10 -4.54 -8.15
CA ALA A 213 0.59 -4.08 -6.86
C ALA A 213 2.11 -3.77 -6.89
N ALA A 214 2.89 -4.53 -7.65
CA ALA A 214 4.31 -4.26 -7.85
C ALA A 214 4.54 -3.00 -8.70
N LEU A 215 3.71 -2.76 -9.71
CA LEU A 215 3.86 -1.60 -10.60
C LEU A 215 3.49 -0.28 -9.91
N LEU A 216 2.44 -0.26 -9.08
CA LEU A 216 2.07 0.96 -8.34
C LEU A 216 3.08 1.32 -7.24
N ASN A 217 3.81 0.34 -6.72
CA ASN A 217 4.95 0.61 -5.84
C ASN A 217 6.08 1.39 -6.55
N PHE A 218 6.19 1.31 -7.88
CA PHE A 218 7.18 2.02 -8.69
C PHE A 218 6.83 3.53 -8.82
N ASP A 219 5.55 3.88 -9.02
CA ASP A 219 5.10 5.28 -9.09
C ASP A 219 5.09 5.99 -7.73
N PHE A 220 4.83 5.27 -6.62
CA PHE A 220 4.98 5.79 -5.25
C PHE A 220 6.38 6.38 -5.00
N LEU A 221 7.41 5.87 -5.66
CA LEU A 221 8.78 6.28 -5.41
C LEU A 221 9.11 7.67 -5.98
N ASN A 222 8.42 8.08 -7.05
CA ASN A 222 8.59 9.41 -7.65
C ASN A 222 8.18 10.54 -6.67
N GLU A 223 7.23 10.29 -5.78
CA GLU A 223 6.92 11.19 -4.66
C GLU A 223 7.73 10.88 -3.38
N THR A 224 8.13 9.63 -3.19
CA THR A 224 8.88 9.19 -2.00
C THR A 224 10.29 9.75 -1.96
N PHE A 225 11.02 9.81 -3.08
CA PHE A 225 12.39 10.36 -3.06
C PHE A 225 12.44 11.85 -2.68
N PRO A 226 11.59 12.74 -3.24
CA PRO A 226 11.42 14.10 -2.73
C PRO A 226 11.13 14.17 -1.23
N TYR A 227 10.23 13.34 -0.72
CA TYR A 227 9.95 13.27 0.71
C TYR A 227 11.13 12.74 1.54
N LEU A 228 11.84 11.72 1.06
CA LEU A 228 12.99 11.13 1.73
C LEU A 228 14.18 12.11 1.77
N LEU A 229 14.36 12.95 0.76
CA LEU A 229 15.37 14.01 0.74
C LEU A 229 15.22 14.97 1.93
N GLU A 230 13.98 15.26 2.33
CA GLU A 230 13.66 16.12 3.47
C GLU A 230 13.55 15.34 4.80
N THR A 231 13.55 14.00 4.74
CA THR A 231 13.37 13.15 5.92
C THR A 231 14.67 12.97 6.68
N ARG A 232 14.61 13.00 8.02
CA ARG A 232 15.78 12.75 8.87
C ARG A 232 16.29 11.32 8.71
N TRP A 233 17.62 11.13 8.69
CA TRP A 233 18.26 9.80 8.58
C TRP A 233 17.68 8.75 9.54
N SER A 234 17.46 9.13 10.80
CA SER A 234 16.90 8.22 11.81
C SER A 234 15.47 7.75 11.49
N LYS A 235 14.69 8.55 10.77
CA LYS A 235 13.33 8.21 10.34
C LYS A 235 13.36 7.39 9.04
N ILE A 236 14.31 7.62 8.14
CA ILE A 236 14.50 6.79 6.93
C ILE A 236 14.76 5.33 7.30
N ASN A 237 15.55 5.06 8.36
CA ASN A 237 15.76 3.69 8.83
C ASN A 237 14.46 3.00 9.27
N LYS A 238 13.52 3.73 9.88
CA LYS A 238 12.20 3.19 10.23
C LYS A 238 11.36 2.90 8.99
N VAL A 239 11.49 3.73 7.95
CA VAL A 239 10.85 3.48 6.65
C VAL A 239 11.40 2.18 6.04
N LEU A 240 12.72 1.97 6.06
CA LEU A 240 13.33 0.72 5.57
C LEU A 240 12.90 -0.54 6.32
N GLN A 241 12.55 -0.42 7.60
CA GLN A 241 12.04 -1.55 8.40
C GLN A 241 10.65 -2.00 7.96
N VAL A 242 9.84 -1.08 7.42
CA VAL A 242 8.46 -1.37 6.97
C VAL A 242 8.36 -1.59 5.46
N LEU A 243 9.37 -1.18 4.69
CA LEU A 243 9.47 -1.50 3.26
C LEU A 243 9.99 -2.93 3.05
N ASP A 244 9.47 -3.59 2.02
CA ASP A 244 9.92 -4.90 1.58
C ASP A 244 10.06 -4.98 0.05
N GLY A 245 10.75 -6.01 -0.44
CA GLY A 245 10.92 -6.30 -1.86
C GLY A 245 11.66 -5.22 -2.65
N GLU A 246 11.13 -4.92 -3.84
CA GLU A 246 11.75 -4.03 -4.82
C GLU A 246 11.83 -2.56 -4.34
N PRO A 247 10.78 -1.96 -3.70
CA PRO A 247 10.87 -0.62 -3.12
C PRO A 247 11.94 -0.47 -2.05
N LYS A 248 12.09 -1.47 -1.18
CA LYS A 248 13.16 -1.49 -0.17
C LYS A 248 14.53 -1.47 -0.85
N SER A 249 14.70 -2.30 -1.87
CA SER A 249 15.93 -2.42 -2.65
C SER A 249 16.28 -1.10 -3.35
N GLN A 250 15.29 -0.41 -3.91
CA GLN A 250 15.49 0.88 -4.57
C GLN A 250 15.86 2.00 -3.60
N VAL A 251 15.24 2.07 -2.41
CA VAL A 251 15.64 3.03 -1.37
C VAL A 251 17.04 2.73 -0.85
N ILE A 252 17.41 1.45 -0.67
CA ILE A 252 18.78 1.05 -0.29
C ILE A 252 19.79 1.47 -1.35
N ASN A 253 19.51 1.20 -2.63
CA ASN A 253 20.38 1.58 -3.74
C ASN A 253 20.53 3.11 -3.85
N TRP A 254 19.44 3.85 -3.64
CA TRP A 254 19.48 5.31 -3.61
C TRP A 254 20.29 5.85 -2.43
N LEU A 255 20.16 5.27 -1.23
CA LEU A 255 20.99 5.63 -0.08
C LEU A 255 22.48 5.36 -0.33
N ALA A 256 22.80 4.29 -1.06
CA ALA A 256 24.17 3.95 -1.43
C ALA A 256 24.85 5.03 -2.28
N GLU A 257 24.09 5.80 -3.08
CA GLU A 257 24.61 6.92 -3.88
C GLU A 257 25.14 8.08 -3.00
N PHE A 258 24.77 8.15 -1.71
CA PHE A 258 25.31 9.14 -0.76
C PHE A 258 26.64 8.70 -0.12
N GLU A 259 26.99 7.40 -0.12
CA GLU A 259 28.21 6.90 0.52
C GLU A 259 29.50 7.59 0.04
N PRO A 260 29.71 7.80 -1.27
CA PRO A 260 30.89 8.51 -1.74
C PRO A 260 30.93 9.97 -1.29
N LEU A 261 29.77 10.61 -1.09
CA LEU A 261 29.68 12.01 -0.69
C LEU A 261 30.15 12.22 0.74
N PHE A 262 29.79 11.32 1.66
CA PHE A 262 30.28 11.38 3.04
C PHE A 262 31.81 11.34 3.09
N LYS A 263 32.45 10.48 2.29
CA LYS A 263 33.92 10.39 2.20
C LYS A 263 34.53 11.69 1.66
N LYS A 264 33.95 12.26 0.59
CA LYS A 264 34.40 13.52 0.00
C LYS A 264 34.28 14.69 0.97
N ILE A 265 33.14 14.81 1.67
CA ILE A 265 32.92 15.84 2.69
C ILE A 265 33.93 15.68 3.84
N ALA A 266 34.09 14.47 4.37
CA ALA A 266 35.03 14.21 5.47
C ALA A 266 36.46 14.63 5.12
N SER A 267 36.93 14.27 3.92
CA SER A 267 38.26 14.66 3.42
C SER A 267 38.41 16.18 3.26
N LYS A 268 37.42 16.83 2.63
CA LYS A 268 37.42 18.29 2.42
C LYS A 268 37.46 19.06 3.74
N ILE A 269 36.60 18.69 4.70
CA ILE A 269 36.55 19.32 6.02
C ILE A 269 37.82 19.05 6.83
N THR A 270 38.39 17.85 6.74
CA THR A 270 39.66 17.53 7.42
C THR A 270 40.80 18.40 6.89
N ARG A 271 40.90 18.55 5.56
CA ARG A 271 41.91 19.41 4.94
C ARG A 271 41.74 20.88 5.34
N GLU A 272 40.53 21.43 5.23
CA GLU A 272 40.25 22.82 5.61
C GLU A 272 40.45 23.05 7.10
N GLY A 273 40.01 22.13 7.95
CA GLY A 273 40.22 22.21 9.39
C GLY A 273 41.70 22.18 9.78
N ASN A 274 42.52 21.36 9.11
CA ASN A 274 43.97 21.38 9.32
C ASN A 274 44.59 22.71 8.92
N GLN A 275 44.20 23.26 7.76
CA GLN A 275 44.69 24.58 7.31
C GLN A 275 44.30 25.72 8.27
N LEU A 276 43.13 25.62 8.90
CA LEU A 276 42.61 26.65 9.78
C LEU A 276 43.10 26.54 11.22
N PHE A 277 43.44 25.35 11.71
CA PHE A 277 43.60 25.12 13.15
C PHE A 277 44.88 24.40 13.57
N THR A 278 45.75 24.01 12.63
CA THR A 278 46.99 23.29 12.94
C THR A 278 48.18 24.24 12.87
N GLY A 279 48.96 24.33 13.96
CA GLY A 279 50.18 25.13 14.01
C GLY A 279 49.97 26.65 14.11
N ILE A 280 48.75 27.10 14.41
CA ILE A 280 48.42 28.53 14.52
C ILE A 280 48.57 29.06 15.96
N SER A 281 48.97 30.33 16.09
CA SER A 281 49.06 31.09 17.34
C SER A 281 47.69 31.49 17.91
N GLU A 282 47.63 31.99 19.15
CA GLU A 282 46.38 32.48 19.76
C GLU A 282 45.77 33.68 19.02
N GLU A 283 46.59 34.60 18.51
CA GLU A 283 46.09 35.76 17.74
C GLU A 283 45.47 35.33 16.40
N GLU A 284 46.09 34.37 15.72
CA GLU A 284 45.58 33.82 14.44
C GLU A 284 44.29 33.02 14.60
N ARG A 285 43.99 32.50 15.81
CA ARG A 285 42.74 31.77 16.07
C ARG A 285 41.52 32.64 15.88
N LEU A 286 41.57 33.91 16.26
CA LEU A 286 40.44 34.82 16.09
C LEU A 286 40.07 34.98 14.62
N ASP A 287 41.08 35.13 13.76
CA ASP A 287 40.89 35.24 12.31
C ASP A 287 40.47 33.91 11.66
N ALA A 288 40.98 32.78 12.15
CA ALA A 288 40.48 31.46 11.75
C ALA A 288 38.99 31.31 12.07
N TRP A 289 38.53 31.76 13.24
CA TRP A 289 37.11 31.73 13.60
C TRP A 289 36.24 32.63 12.73
N LYS A 290 36.71 33.83 12.36
CA LYS A 290 36.02 34.69 11.38
C LYS A 290 35.86 34.00 10.01
N LYS A 291 36.86 33.22 9.59
CA LYS A 291 36.79 32.42 8.35
C LYS A 291 35.77 31.28 8.48
N VAL A 292 35.74 30.60 9.63
CA VAL A 292 34.78 29.50 9.90
C VAL A 292 33.35 30.01 9.92
N GLU A 293 33.10 31.17 10.53
CA GLU A 293 31.75 31.74 10.65
C GLU A 293 31.11 32.01 9.28
N LYS A 294 31.92 32.45 8.31
CA LYS A 294 31.52 32.69 6.93
C LYS A 294 31.50 31.43 6.05
N ASN A 295 32.03 30.30 6.53
CA ASN A 295 32.12 29.06 5.75
C ASN A 295 30.75 28.34 5.75
N PRO A 296 30.23 27.91 4.59
CA PRO A 296 28.94 27.22 4.50
C PRO A 296 28.90 25.91 5.29
N ALA A 297 30.06 25.27 5.53
CA ALA A 297 30.21 24.07 6.34
C ALA A 297 30.66 24.36 7.79
N ARG A 298 30.40 25.57 8.33
CA ARG A 298 30.81 25.99 9.68
C ARG A 298 30.50 24.94 10.77
N GLN A 299 29.35 24.30 10.71
CA GLN A 299 28.93 23.32 11.71
C GLN A 299 29.83 22.07 11.72
N LEU A 300 30.35 21.68 10.55
CA LEU A 300 31.28 20.57 10.41
C LEU A 300 32.71 20.99 10.78
N LEU A 301 33.13 22.22 10.44
CA LEU A 301 34.45 22.75 10.84
C LEU A 301 34.55 22.95 12.36
N MET A 302 33.49 23.44 13.00
CA MET A 302 33.38 23.49 14.46
C MET A 302 33.49 22.09 15.08
N LEU A 303 32.80 21.11 14.49
CA LEU A 303 32.87 19.74 14.96
C LEU A 303 34.28 19.16 14.79
N TYR A 304 34.93 19.44 13.66
CA TYR A 304 36.30 19.04 13.41
C TYR A 304 37.28 19.66 14.41
N PHE A 305 37.16 20.96 14.72
CA PHE A 305 38.00 21.62 15.72
C PHE A 305 38.01 20.87 17.06
N THR A 306 36.83 20.43 17.51
CA THR A 306 36.68 19.70 18.78
C THR A 306 37.10 18.23 18.73
N LYS A 307 36.92 17.54 17.59
CA LYS A 307 37.10 16.08 17.50
C LYS A 307 38.35 15.65 16.74
N ARG A 308 38.94 16.54 15.94
CA ARG A 308 40.11 16.32 15.06
C ARG A 308 39.98 15.15 14.09
N LYS A 309 38.74 14.75 13.81
CA LYS A 309 38.37 13.74 12.82
C LYS A 309 36.98 14.04 12.29
N MET A 310 36.66 13.48 11.13
CA MET A 310 35.33 13.58 10.54
C MET A 310 34.88 12.20 10.04
N THR A 311 33.88 11.61 10.70
CA THR A 311 33.29 10.33 10.29
C THR A 311 31.92 10.53 9.65
N LYS A 312 31.41 9.49 8.98
CA LYS A 312 30.07 9.50 8.40
C LYS A 312 29.00 9.78 9.44
N GLU A 313 29.05 9.13 10.60
CA GLU A 313 28.07 9.25 11.68
C GLU A 313 28.04 10.69 12.23
N MET A 314 29.22 11.31 12.34
CA MET A 314 29.36 12.70 12.76
C MET A 314 28.74 13.66 11.74
N ILE A 315 28.96 13.43 10.44
CA ILE A 315 28.36 14.21 9.37
C ILE A 315 26.83 14.03 9.40
N MET A 316 26.32 12.80 9.46
CA MET A 316 24.88 12.52 9.49
C MET A 316 24.19 13.13 10.73
N ALA A 317 24.87 13.18 11.87
CA ALA A 317 24.34 13.79 13.08
C ALA A 317 24.16 15.32 12.95
N ARG A 318 25.02 15.98 12.16
CA ARG A 318 24.95 17.43 11.89
C ARG A 318 24.07 17.75 10.70
N LEU A 319 24.26 17.06 9.59
CA LEU A 319 23.49 17.17 8.36
C LEU A 319 22.38 16.13 8.40
N LYS A 320 21.29 16.49 9.09
CA LYS A 320 20.25 15.54 9.53
C LYS A 320 19.45 14.89 8.41
N THR A 321 19.48 15.42 7.18
CA THR A 321 18.69 14.94 6.04
C THR A 321 19.58 14.74 4.80
N PRO A 322 19.19 13.89 3.84
CA PRO A 322 19.90 13.73 2.56
C PRO A 322 20.04 15.04 1.78
N LYS A 323 19.01 15.89 1.77
CA LYS A 323 19.07 17.23 1.14
C LYS A 323 20.19 18.10 1.70
N LYS A 324 20.42 18.07 3.02
CA LYS A 324 21.51 18.84 3.65
C LYS A 324 22.91 18.36 3.22
N ILE A 325 23.05 17.09 2.82
CA ILE A 325 24.29 16.59 2.21
C ILE A 325 24.50 17.24 0.85
N MET A 326 23.45 17.27 0.02
CA MET A 326 23.52 17.89 -1.32
C MET A 326 23.85 19.38 -1.22
N GLU A 327 23.16 20.13 -0.36
CA GLU A 327 23.42 21.55 -0.12
C GLU A 327 24.88 21.82 0.30
N ILE A 328 25.45 20.99 1.19
CA ILE A 328 26.84 21.12 1.59
C ILE A 328 27.81 20.72 0.48
N CYS A 329 27.50 19.69 -0.30
CA CYS A 329 28.30 19.34 -1.47
C CYS A 329 28.34 20.50 -2.48
N GLU A 330 27.21 21.13 -2.77
CA GLU A 330 27.14 22.31 -3.64
C GLU A 330 27.97 23.47 -3.10
N ALA A 331 27.78 23.80 -1.81
CA ALA A 331 28.47 24.92 -1.19
C ALA A 331 29.99 24.72 -1.06
N LEU A 332 30.47 23.46 -1.06
CA LEU A 332 31.89 23.11 -1.03
C LEU A 332 32.45 22.73 -2.41
N SER A 333 31.67 22.89 -3.47
CA SER A 333 32.02 22.49 -4.85
C SER A 333 32.46 21.03 -4.98
N ILE A 334 31.82 20.14 -4.21
CA ILE A 334 32.02 18.69 -4.28
C ILE A 334 31.13 18.13 -5.40
N PRO A 335 31.69 17.48 -6.43
CA PRO A 335 30.89 16.99 -7.55
C PRO A 335 30.04 15.77 -7.18
N PHE A 336 28.77 15.81 -7.58
CA PHE A 336 27.79 14.72 -7.48
C PHE A 336 26.74 14.82 -8.60
N SER A 337 26.05 13.71 -8.90
CA SER A 337 24.98 13.69 -9.89
C SER A 337 23.64 14.10 -9.25
N LYS A 338 23.18 15.32 -9.54
CA LYS A 338 21.84 15.77 -9.10
C LYS A 338 20.74 14.86 -9.63
N LYS A 339 20.82 14.49 -10.91
CA LYS A 339 19.86 13.58 -11.57
C LYS A 339 19.67 12.27 -10.81
N LYS A 340 20.78 11.59 -10.45
CA LYS A 340 20.72 10.33 -9.70
C LYS A 340 20.07 10.48 -8.33
N LEU A 341 20.32 11.59 -7.63
CA LEU A 341 19.82 11.81 -6.27
C LEU A 341 18.39 12.36 -6.23
N LEU A 342 18.04 13.22 -7.18
CA LEU A 342 16.69 13.80 -7.30
C LEU A 342 15.70 12.86 -8.00
N LYS A 343 16.20 11.84 -8.72
CA LYS A 343 15.37 10.87 -9.46
C LYS A 343 14.40 11.57 -10.43
N THR A 344 14.87 12.63 -11.06
CA THR A 344 14.14 13.36 -12.11
C THR A 344 14.50 12.79 -13.48
N ASP A 345 13.50 12.66 -14.36
CA ASP A 345 13.74 12.43 -15.79
C ASP A 345 14.29 13.71 -16.47
N ASP A 346 14.88 13.55 -17.65
CA ASP A 346 15.59 14.61 -18.40
C ASP A 346 14.71 15.82 -18.77
#